data_AF-A0A7X9E0D0-F1
#
_entry.id   AF-A0A7X9E0D0-F1
#
_cell.length_a   1.000
_cell.length_b   1.000
_cell.length_c   1.000
_cell.angle_alpha   90.00
_cell.angle_beta   90.00
_cell.angle_gamma   90.00
#
_symmetry.space_group_name_H-M   'P 1'
#
loop_
_entity.id
_entity.type
_entity.pdbx_description
1 polymer ?
#
loop_
_entity_poly.entity_id
_entity_poly.type
_entity_poly.pdbx_seq_one_letter_code
_entity_poly.pdbx_strand_id
1 'polypeptide(L)'
;MKSSRRRFIKNALVSGAAIGLTSIPILGENKEGRIELIDSLIEQKKKTKNVVGLACEPLDKVRIGFIGLGMRGPDAVSRMMKIEGVEIKALCDLIPERVKSVQELVKKEGRPEALEFSGSEDAWMKMCERDDIDLIY
;
A
#
# COMPACT_ATOMS: atom_id res chain seq x y z
N MET A 1 -39.10 -12.61 7.06
CA MET A 1 -38.37 -11.60 6.24
C MET A 1 -36.92 -11.51 6.75
N LYS A 2 -35.90 -11.78 5.92
CA LYS A 2 -34.49 -11.65 6.34
C LYS A 2 -34.07 -10.17 6.41
N SER A 3 -33.76 -9.69 7.61
CA SER A 3 -33.17 -8.37 7.86
C SER A 3 -31.68 -8.41 7.52
N SER A 4 -31.18 -7.44 6.74
CA SER A 4 -29.74 -7.32 6.42
C SER A 4 -29.07 -6.28 7.32
N ARG A 5 -27.79 -6.49 7.64
CA ARG A 5 -26.97 -5.58 8.46
C ARG A 5 -27.05 -4.12 7.99
N ARG A 6 -27.12 -3.90 6.67
CA ARG A 6 -27.25 -2.56 6.06
C ARG A 6 -28.60 -1.90 6.38
N ARG A 7 -29.67 -2.68 6.46
CA ARG A 7 -31.02 -2.18 6.80
C ARG A 7 -31.12 -1.85 8.29
N PHE A 8 -30.47 -2.64 9.14
CA PHE A 8 -30.37 -2.36 10.58
C PHE A 8 -29.65 -1.03 10.85
N ILE A 9 -28.50 -0.79 10.23
CA ILE A 9 -27.74 0.47 10.44
C ILE A 9 -28.53 1.69 9.96
N LYS A 10 -29.18 1.61 8.78
CA LYS A 10 -30.04 2.70 8.30
C LYS A 10 -31.15 3.04 9.28
N ASN A 11 -31.82 2.01 9.81
CA ASN A 11 -32.91 2.21 10.77
C ASN A 11 -32.39 2.72 12.12
N ALA A 12 -31.26 2.22 12.62
CA ALA A 12 -30.65 2.67 13.87
C ALA A 12 -30.21 4.15 13.81
N LEU A 13 -29.70 4.61 12.66
CA LEU A 13 -29.34 6.03 12.43
C LEU A 13 -30.57 6.94 12.44
N VAL A 14 -31.69 6.49 11.86
CA VAL A 14 -32.96 7.24 11.89
C VAL A 14 -33.58 7.22 13.28
N SER A 15 -33.50 6.11 14.00
CA SER A 15 -34.03 5.99 15.37
C SER A 15 -33.19 6.75 16.41
N GLY A 16 -31.87 6.86 16.23
CA GLY A 16 -31.00 7.66 17.11
C GLY A 16 -31.34 9.16 17.10
N ALA A 17 -31.83 9.68 15.97
CA ALA A 17 -32.30 11.06 15.85
C ALA A 17 -33.59 11.34 16.65
N ALA A 18 -34.37 10.31 17.00
CA ALA A 18 -35.62 10.46 17.75
C ALA A 18 -35.43 10.47 19.28
N ILE A 19 -34.25 10.08 19.80
CA ILE A 19 -33.99 9.91 21.24
C ILE A 19 -33.03 11.00 21.79
N GLY A 20 -32.56 11.93 20.97
CA GLY A 20 -31.87 13.13 21.46
C GLY A 20 -30.50 12.88 22.12
N LEU A 21 -29.73 11.87 21.66
CA LEU A 21 -28.32 11.73 22.02
C LEU A 21 -27.46 12.57 21.04
N THR A 22 -26.95 13.68 21.56
CA THR A 22 -26.55 14.94 20.91
C THR A 22 -25.06 15.07 20.51
N SER A 23 -24.32 13.99 20.24
CA SER A 23 -22.85 14.11 20.10
C SER A 23 -22.30 14.46 18.70
N ILE A 24 -23.06 15.13 17.83
CA ILE A 24 -22.52 15.73 16.59
C ILE A 24 -23.00 17.18 16.50
N PRO A 25 -22.09 18.17 16.30
CA PRO A 25 -22.41 19.58 16.45
C PRO A 25 -23.51 19.99 15.48
N ILE A 26 -24.63 20.45 16.04
CA ILE A 26 -25.68 21.15 15.31
C ILE A 26 -25.17 22.58 15.07
N LEU A 27 -24.65 22.85 13.88
CA LEU A 27 -24.47 24.20 13.35
C LEU A 27 -25.43 24.36 12.16
N GLY A 28 -26.43 25.22 12.29
CA GLY A 28 -27.19 25.80 11.17
C GLY A 28 -28.41 25.01 10.69
N GLU A 29 -29.59 25.51 11.04
CA GLU A 29 -30.91 25.01 10.67
C GLU A 29 -31.36 25.53 9.29
N ASN A 30 -30.89 24.92 8.20
CA ASN A 30 -31.42 25.19 6.86
C ASN A 30 -31.55 23.86 6.12
N LYS A 31 -32.75 23.54 5.61
CA LYS A 31 -32.98 22.30 4.84
C LYS A 31 -32.12 22.28 3.57
N GLU A 32 -31.89 23.43 2.93
CA GLU A 32 -31.00 23.54 1.78
C GLU A 32 -29.54 23.22 2.16
N GLY A 33 -29.01 23.79 3.25
CA GLY A 33 -27.61 23.58 3.67
C GLY A 33 -27.28 22.15 4.07
N ARG A 34 -28.26 21.38 4.59
CA ARG A 34 -28.09 19.95 4.87
C ARG A 34 -28.04 19.11 3.59
N ILE A 35 -28.83 19.47 2.58
CA ILE A 35 -28.83 18.80 1.27
C ILE A 35 -27.52 19.11 0.55
N GLU A 36 -27.05 20.36 0.56
CA GLU A 36 -25.75 20.75 0.00
C GLU A 36 -24.56 20.04 0.68
N LEU A 37 -24.60 19.86 2.01
CA LEU A 37 -23.58 19.10 2.72
C LEU A 37 -23.58 17.63 2.29
N ILE A 38 -24.75 17.00 2.17
CA ILE A 38 -24.87 15.61 1.73
C ILE A 38 -24.41 15.45 0.28
N ASP A 39 -24.80 16.37 -0.61
CA ASP A 39 -24.40 16.37 -2.01
C ASP A 39 -22.89 16.58 -2.15
N SER A 40 -22.29 17.48 -1.38
CA SER A 40 -20.83 17.69 -1.38
C SER A 40 -20.06 16.46 -0.87
N LEU A 41 -20.58 15.74 0.14
CA LEU A 41 -20.00 14.50 0.64
C LEU A 41 -20.14 13.35 -0.37
N ILE A 42 -21.28 13.24 -1.05
CA ILE A 42 -21.50 12.27 -2.13
C ILE A 42 -20.57 12.56 -3.31
N GLU A 43 -20.39 13.84 -3.65
CA GLU A 43 -19.54 14.28 -4.75
C GLU A 43 -18.05 14.10 -4.43
N GLN A 44 -17.61 14.38 -3.19
CA GLN A 44 -16.27 14.02 -2.72
C GLN A 44 -16.03 12.50 -2.78
N LYS A 45 -17.01 11.70 -2.36
CA LYS A 45 -16.92 10.24 -2.39
C LYS A 45 -16.89 9.68 -3.82
N LYS A 46 -17.55 10.33 -4.78
CA LYS A 46 -17.42 10.02 -6.22
C LYS A 46 -16.04 10.40 -6.77
N LYS A 47 -15.43 11.49 -6.27
CA LYS A 47 -14.10 11.96 -6.71
C LYS A 47 -12.95 11.10 -6.20
N THR A 48 -13.13 10.39 -5.08
CA THR A 48 -12.13 9.44 -4.58
C THR A 48 -12.09 8.18 -5.45
N LYS A 49 -11.16 8.13 -6.41
CA LYS A 49 -10.77 6.88 -7.07
C LYS A 49 -10.06 6.00 -6.03
N ASN A 50 -10.63 4.83 -5.75
CA ASN A 50 -9.97 3.83 -4.90
C ASN A 50 -9.29 2.77 -5.79
N VAL A 51 -8.38 2.00 -5.20
CA VAL A 51 -7.63 0.93 -5.88
C VAL A 51 -8.24 -0.45 -5.65
N VAL A 52 -9.48 -0.54 -5.16
CA VAL A 52 -10.14 -1.85 -4.97
C VAL A 52 -10.45 -2.43 -6.33
N GLY A 53 -9.92 -3.62 -6.60
CA GLY A 53 -10.01 -4.25 -7.92
C GLY A 53 -9.11 -3.61 -8.98
N LEU A 54 -8.10 -2.83 -8.56
CA LEU A 54 -7.04 -2.38 -9.47
C LEU A 54 -6.38 -3.62 -10.09
N ALA A 55 -6.44 -3.70 -11.41
CA ALA A 55 -5.72 -4.66 -12.23
C ALA A 55 -4.93 -3.88 -13.28
N CYS A 56 -3.65 -4.19 -13.38
CA CYS A 56 -2.76 -3.70 -14.44
C CYS A 56 -2.51 -4.83 -15.44
N GLU A 57 -2.01 -4.47 -16.62
CA GLU A 57 -1.51 -5.46 -17.57
C GLU A 57 -0.39 -6.29 -16.91
N PRO A 58 -0.35 -7.61 -17.15
CA PRO A 58 0.66 -8.48 -16.57
C PRO A 58 2.06 -8.09 -17.06
N LEU A 59 3.04 -8.18 -16.16
CA LEU A 59 4.45 -8.05 -16.52
C LEU A 59 5.01 -9.46 -16.78
N ASP A 60 5.69 -9.64 -17.93
CA ASP A 60 6.40 -10.88 -18.24
C ASP A 60 7.47 -11.19 -17.18
N LYS A 61 8.07 -10.13 -16.62
CA LYS A 61 9.06 -10.20 -15.55
C LYS A 61 8.84 -9.04 -14.58
N VAL A 62 8.88 -9.34 -13.28
CA VAL A 62 8.84 -8.35 -12.20
C VAL A 62 10.25 -8.10 -11.71
N ARG A 63 10.76 -6.88 -11.94
CA ARG A 63 12.06 -6.40 -11.43
C ARG A 63 11.84 -5.79 -10.05
N ILE A 64 12.35 -6.45 -9.02
CA ILE A 64 12.07 -6.09 -7.63
C ILE A 64 13.32 -5.52 -6.94
N GLY A 65 13.16 -4.42 -6.22
CA GLY A 65 14.15 -3.89 -5.28
C GLY A 65 13.75 -4.20 -3.84
N PHE A 66 14.74 -4.40 -2.95
CA PHE A 66 14.50 -4.62 -1.52
C PHE A 66 15.12 -3.52 -0.68
N ILE A 67 14.32 -2.92 0.21
CA ILE A 67 14.79 -1.94 1.20
C ILE A 67 14.64 -2.52 2.61
N GLY A 68 15.76 -2.68 3.30
CA GLY A 68 15.81 -3.28 4.62
C GLY A 68 16.13 -4.77 4.55
N LEU A 69 17.38 -5.10 4.89
CA LEU A 69 17.98 -6.43 4.84
C LEU A 69 18.37 -6.91 6.24
N GLY A 70 17.62 -6.48 7.26
CA GLY A 70 17.67 -7.03 8.62
C GLY A 70 17.13 -8.46 8.69
N MET A 71 16.66 -8.92 9.85
CA MET A 71 16.28 -10.33 10.05
C MET A 71 15.22 -10.89 9.08
N ARG A 72 14.43 -10.03 8.42
CA ARG A 72 13.34 -10.45 7.52
C ARG A 72 13.66 -10.31 6.03
N GLY A 73 14.58 -9.41 5.69
CA GLY A 73 14.88 -9.07 4.29
C GLY A 73 15.48 -10.26 3.51
N PRO A 74 16.54 -10.93 3.99
CA PRO A 74 17.15 -12.08 3.32
C PRO A 74 16.13 -13.20 3.03
N ASP A 75 15.21 -13.47 3.96
CA ASP A 75 14.15 -14.46 3.76
C ASP A 75 13.12 -14.01 2.71
N ALA A 76 12.85 -12.71 2.60
CA ALA A 76 12.03 -12.18 1.52
C ALA A 76 12.71 -12.32 0.15
N VAL A 77 13.99 -11.98 0.07
CA VAL A 77 14.80 -12.17 -1.15
C VAL A 77 14.82 -13.65 -1.55
N SER A 78 15.10 -14.56 -0.60
CA SER A 78 15.11 -16.00 -0.85
C SER A 78 13.77 -16.55 -1.36
N ARG A 79 12.64 -16.07 -0.82
CA ARG A 79 11.31 -16.46 -1.30
C ARG A 79 11.04 -15.94 -2.71
N MET A 80 11.40 -14.68 -2.99
CA MET A 80 11.16 -14.07 -4.30
C MET A 80 12.01 -14.70 -5.40
N MET A 81 13.24 -15.13 -5.09
CA MET A 81 14.08 -15.90 -6.01
C MET A 81 13.51 -17.28 -6.37
N LYS A 82 12.44 -17.76 -5.73
CA LYS A 82 11.79 -19.03 -6.08
C LYS A 82 10.59 -18.86 -7.03
N ILE A 83 10.21 -17.61 -7.32
CA ILE A 83 9.09 -17.30 -8.20
C ILE A 83 9.63 -17.11 -9.62
N GLU A 84 9.01 -17.81 -10.57
CA GLU A 84 9.32 -17.63 -12.00
C GLU A 84 8.95 -16.22 -12.45
N GLY A 85 9.75 -15.63 -13.33
CA GLY A 85 9.53 -14.25 -13.78
C GLY A 85 9.95 -13.17 -12.78
N VAL A 86 10.63 -13.51 -11.67
CA VAL A 86 11.19 -12.49 -10.76
C VAL A 86 12.69 -12.27 -11.02
N GLU A 87 13.08 -11.00 -11.09
CA GLU A 87 14.48 -10.55 -11.12
C GLU A 87 14.77 -9.65 -9.92
N ILE A 88 15.73 -10.04 -9.08
CA ILE A 88 16.21 -9.22 -7.97
C ILE A 88 17.10 -8.12 -8.56
N LYS A 89 16.57 -6.90 -8.65
CA LYS A 89 17.24 -5.82 -9.38
C LYS A 89 18.19 -5.01 -8.51
N ALA A 90 17.81 -4.81 -7.26
CA ALA A 90 18.58 -3.98 -6.35
C ALA A 90 18.36 -4.37 -4.87
N LEU A 91 19.37 -4.14 -4.04
CA LEU A 91 19.43 -4.42 -2.61
C LEU A 91 19.84 -3.16 -1.86
N CYS A 92 19.07 -2.78 -0.83
CA CYS A 92 19.29 -1.58 -0.04
C CYS A 92 19.21 -1.86 1.47
N ASP A 93 20.21 -1.43 2.22
CA ASP A 93 20.16 -1.36 3.69
C ASP A 93 21.10 -0.26 4.17
N LEU A 94 20.83 0.32 5.35
CA LEU A 94 21.72 1.29 5.97
C LEU A 94 23.11 0.70 6.24
N ILE A 95 23.16 -0.57 6.67
CA ILE A 95 24.38 -1.29 7.04
C ILE A 95 24.93 -2.04 5.81
N PRO A 96 26.08 -1.62 5.23
CA PRO A 96 26.63 -2.19 4.00
C PRO A 96 26.89 -3.71 4.07
N GLU A 97 27.24 -4.22 5.25
CA GLU A 97 27.53 -5.64 5.46
C GLU A 97 26.29 -6.51 5.21
N ARG A 98 25.08 -5.99 5.45
CA ARG A 98 23.83 -6.70 5.18
C ARG A 98 23.56 -6.81 3.69
N VAL A 99 23.82 -5.74 2.94
CA VAL A 99 23.70 -5.74 1.48
C VAL A 99 24.64 -6.80 0.90
N LYS A 100 25.92 -6.77 1.29
CA LYS A 100 26.92 -7.75 0.83
C LYS A 100 26.52 -9.20 1.18
N SER A 101 26.07 -9.43 2.41
CA SER A 101 25.62 -10.76 2.85
C SER A 101 24.48 -11.31 2.00
N VAL A 102 23.50 -10.46 1.66
CA VAL A 102 22.39 -10.84 0.78
C VAL A 102 22.83 -10.95 -0.67
N GLN A 103 23.78 -10.13 -1.13
CA GLN A 103 24.34 -10.23 -2.48
C GLN A 103 25.04 -11.58 -2.71
N GLU A 104 25.76 -12.09 -1.70
CA GLU A 104 26.33 -13.44 -1.73
C GLU A 104 25.26 -14.52 -1.78
N LEU A 105 24.13 -14.35 -1.09
CA LEU A 105 22.98 -15.25 -1.20
C LEU A 105 22.41 -15.26 -2.63
N VAL A 106 22.20 -14.10 -3.23
CA VAL A 106 21.71 -13.96 -4.62
C VAL A 106 22.65 -14.67 -5.59
N LYS A 107 23.96 -14.44 -5.45
CA LYS A 107 25.00 -15.08 -6.26
C LYS A 107 25.03 -16.60 -6.07
N LYS A 108 24.92 -17.08 -4.84
CA LYS A 108 24.91 -18.51 -4.50
C LYS A 108 23.75 -19.25 -5.16
N GLU A 109 22.59 -18.59 -5.28
CA GLU A 109 21.41 -19.13 -5.97
C GLU A 109 21.51 -19.00 -7.51
N GLY A 110 22.66 -18.60 -8.04
CA GLY A 110 22.91 -18.50 -9.48
C GLY A 110 22.14 -17.37 -10.15
N ARG A 111 21.68 -16.37 -9.38
CA ARG A 111 20.95 -15.21 -9.90
C ARG A 111 21.91 -14.10 -10.32
N PRO A 112 21.51 -13.21 -11.26
CA PRO A 112 22.28 -12.02 -11.59
C PRO A 112 22.57 -11.17 -10.35
N GLU A 113 23.72 -10.50 -10.37
CA GLU A 113 24.09 -9.54 -9.32
C GLU A 113 23.11 -8.36 -9.29
N ALA A 114 22.70 -7.97 -8.09
CA ALA A 114 21.78 -6.86 -7.88
C ALA A 114 22.58 -5.59 -7.59
N LEU A 115 22.00 -4.43 -7.91
CA LEU A 115 22.63 -3.16 -7.59
C LEU A 115 22.58 -2.90 -6.08
N GLU A 116 23.71 -2.49 -5.51
CA GLU A 116 23.85 -2.24 -4.08
C GLU A 116 23.63 -0.76 -3.72
N PHE A 117 22.83 -0.52 -2.68
CA PHE A 117 22.60 0.80 -2.10
C PHE A 117 22.81 0.73 -0.57
N SER A 118 23.76 1.49 -0.02
CA SER A 118 24.01 1.50 1.43
C SER A 118 24.80 2.72 1.89
N GLY A 119 25.03 2.82 3.20
CA GLY A 119 25.95 3.80 3.81
C GLY A 119 25.34 5.18 4.08
N SER A 120 24.06 5.38 3.80
CA SER A 120 23.32 6.61 4.11
C SER A 120 21.84 6.29 4.33
N GLU A 121 21.17 7.04 5.20
CA GLU A 121 19.72 6.95 5.42
C GLU A 121 18.92 7.31 4.17
N ASP A 122 19.49 8.05 3.23
CA ASP A 122 18.83 8.46 1.98
C ASP A 122 19.16 7.53 0.79
N ALA A 123 19.97 6.48 1.00
CA ALA A 123 20.39 5.58 -0.08
C ALA A 123 19.20 4.91 -0.79
N TRP A 124 18.10 4.66 -0.05
CA TRP A 124 16.88 4.09 -0.60
C TRP A 124 16.19 5.01 -1.61
N MET A 125 16.32 6.33 -1.48
CA MET A 125 15.70 7.28 -2.41
C MET A 125 16.27 7.09 -3.82
N LYS A 126 17.60 6.94 -3.91
CA LYS A 126 18.29 6.68 -5.19
C LYS A 126 17.85 5.37 -5.84
N MET A 127 17.47 4.36 -5.05
CA MET A 127 16.89 3.12 -5.57
C MET A 127 15.47 3.37 -6.10
N CYS A 128 14.64 4.11 -5.37
CA CYS A 128 13.26 4.44 -5.77
C CYS A 128 13.17 5.38 -6.98
N GLU A 129 14.20 6.17 -7.26
CA GLU A 129 14.31 7.03 -8.44
C GLU A 129 14.58 6.25 -9.74
N ARG A 130 14.86 4.95 -9.65
CA ARG A 130 15.11 4.11 -10.82
C ARG A 130 13.82 3.78 -11.57
N ASP A 131 13.87 3.91 -12.88
CA ASP A 131 12.80 3.57 -13.81
C ASP A 131 12.78 2.08 -14.23
N ASP A 132 13.81 1.33 -13.85
CA ASP A 132 13.95 -0.10 -14.15
C ASP A 132 13.55 -1.05 -13.01
N ILE A 133 12.88 -0.53 -11.98
CA ILE A 133 12.32 -1.30 -10.87
C ILE A 133 10.80 -1.18 -10.89
N ASP A 134 10.11 -2.33 -10.96
CA ASP A 134 8.64 -2.39 -11.03
C ASP A 134 7.99 -2.43 -9.64
N LEU A 135 8.71 -2.99 -8.66
CA LEU A 135 8.22 -3.23 -7.31
C LEU A 135 9.31 -3.00 -6.27
N ILE A 136 8.97 -2.34 -5.17
CA ILE A 136 9.80 -2.23 -3.98
C ILE A 136 9.17 -3.07 -2.86
N TYR A 137 10.01 -3.88 -2.22
CA TYR A 137 9.66 -4.67 -1.04
C TYR A 137 10.39 -4.19 0.21
#